data_AF-C4YNZ2-F1
#
_entry.id   AF-C4YNZ2-F1
#
_cell.length_a   1.000
_cell.length_b   1.000
_cell.length_c   1.000
_cell.angle_alpha   90.00
_cell.angle_beta   90.00
_cell.angle_gamma   90.00
#
_symmetry.space_group_name_H-M   'P 1'
#
loop_
_entity.id
_entity.type
_entity.pdbx_description
1 polymer ?
#
loop_
_entity_poly.entity_id
_entity_poly.type
_entity_poly.pdbx_seq_one_letter_code
_entity_poly.pdbx_strand_id
1 'polypeptide(L)'
;MPQNEYIEQHIKKHGRRLDYEERKRKKEAREGHRVAKDAQTLKGWRAKQFAKKRYAEKVAMKKKIKAHQESKVKGPSTPKAEDGEALPTYLLDRQTNNTAKAISSSIK
;
A
#
# COMPACT_ATOMS: atom_id res chain seq x y z
N MET A 1 -3.54 30.44 -15.62
CA MET A 1 -3.91 29.25 -14.83
C MET A 1 -5.37 28.95 -15.11
N PRO A 2 -5.76 27.73 -15.51
CA PRO A 2 -7.16 27.41 -15.59
C PRO A 2 -7.80 27.45 -14.19
N GLN A 3 -9.02 27.96 -14.11
CA GLN A 3 -9.70 28.27 -12.86
C GLN A 3 -10.64 27.13 -12.45
N ASN A 4 -10.66 26.80 -11.15
CA ASN A 4 -11.52 25.79 -10.53
C ASN A 4 -11.37 24.38 -11.17
N GLU A 5 -12.40 23.54 -11.02
CA GLU A 5 -12.49 22.17 -11.54
C GLU A 5 -13.08 22.11 -12.96
N TYR A 6 -12.57 22.94 -13.86
CA TYR A 6 -13.12 23.09 -15.23
C TYR A 6 -13.21 21.76 -16.02
N ILE A 7 -12.30 20.80 -15.78
CA ILE A 7 -12.33 19.47 -16.41
C ILE A 7 -13.53 18.65 -15.92
N GLU A 8 -13.79 18.65 -14.62
CA GLU A 8 -14.92 17.92 -14.06
C GLU A 8 -16.25 18.56 -14.48
N GLN A 9 -16.31 19.89 -14.51
CA GLN A 9 -17.47 20.61 -15.03
C GLN A 9 -17.74 20.29 -16.51
N HIS A 10 -16.70 20.21 -17.33
CA HIS A 10 -16.83 19.81 -18.73
C HIS A 10 -17.36 18.38 -18.86
N ILE A 11 -16.86 17.44 -18.06
CA ILE A 11 -17.37 16.06 -18.05
C ILE A 11 -18.83 15.99 -17.60
N LYS A 12 -19.23 16.80 -16.61
CA LYS A 12 -20.63 16.87 -16.15
C LYS A 12 -21.57 17.45 -17.21
N LYS A 13 -21.12 18.47 -17.95
CA LYS A 13 -21.92 19.17 -18.97
C LYS A 13 -21.98 18.44 -20.32
N HIS A 14 -20.85 17.88 -20.77
CA HIS A 14 -20.69 17.33 -22.11
C HIS A 14 -20.41 15.83 -22.11
N GLY A 15 -20.30 15.20 -20.94
CA GLY A 15 -19.96 13.80 -20.81
C GLY A 15 -18.48 13.51 -21.09
N ARG A 16 -18.18 12.22 -21.21
CA ARG A 16 -16.88 11.72 -21.69
C ARG A 16 -17.01 11.35 -23.17
N ARG A 17 -15.87 11.06 -23.80
CA ARG A 17 -15.89 10.42 -25.12
C ARG A 17 -16.72 9.15 -25.09
N LEU A 18 -17.48 8.91 -26.16
CA LEU A 18 -18.37 7.74 -26.29
C LEU A 18 -17.61 6.41 -26.12
N ASP A 19 -16.35 6.34 -26.56
CA ASP A 19 -15.50 5.15 -26.48
C ASP A 19 -14.76 4.97 -25.14
N TYR A 20 -14.96 5.86 -24.17
CA TYR A 20 -14.16 5.91 -22.96
C TYR A 20 -14.25 4.63 -22.12
N GLU A 21 -15.47 4.17 -21.85
CA GLU A 21 -15.72 3.01 -20.99
C GLU A 21 -15.20 1.72 -21.60
N GLU A 22 -15.44 1.53 -22.90
CA GLU A 22 -14.92 0.37 -23.63
C GLU A 22 -13.40 0.33 -23.63
N ARG A 23 -12.76 1.47 -23.87
CA ARG A 23 -11.29 1.56 -23.88
C ARG A 23 -10.71 1.29 -22.50
N LYS A 24 -11.34 1.82 -21.45
CA LYS A 24 -10.94 1.57 -20.06
C LYS A 24 -11.06 0.09 -19.72
N ARG A 25 -12.22 -0.54 -19.99
CA ARG A 25 -12.45 -1.98 -19.81
C ARG A 25 -11.41 -2.83 -20.55
N LYS A 26 -11.21 -2.56 -21.86
CA LYS A 26 -10.22 -3.30 -22.68
C LYS A 26 -8.80 -3.08 -22.18
N LYS A 27 -8.47 -1.92 -21.61
CA LYS A 27 -7.14 -1.65 -21.02
C LYS A 27 -6.93 -2.46 -19.74
N GLU A 28 -7.91 -2.45 -18.84
CA GLU A 28 -7.87 -3.23 -17.59
C GLU A 28 -7.80 -4.74 -17.86
N ALA A 29 -8.58 -5.25 -18.82
CA ALA A 29 -8.53 -6.65 -19.22
C ALA A 29 -7.15 -7.07 -19.78
N ARG A 30 -6.47 -6.18 -20.52
CA ARG A 30 -5.13 -6.45 -21.08
C ARG A 30 -4.00 -6.26 -20.08
N GLU A 31 -4.27 -5.68 -18.91
CA GLU A 31 -3.24 -5.36 -17.92
C GLU A 31 -2.47 -6.60 -17.47
N GLY A 32 -3.17 -7.72 -17.22
CA GLY A 32 -2.55 -8.98 -16.81
C GLY A 32 -1.52 -9.48 -17.83
N HIS A 33 -1.87 -9.49 -19.11
CA HIS A 33 -0.96 -9.88 -20.20
C HIS A 33 0.21 -8.89 -20.33
N ARG A 34 -0.04 -7.59 -20.19
CA ARG A 34 1.01 -6.57 -20.24
C ARG A 34 2.02 -6.74 -19.11
N VAL A 35 1.56 -6.93 -17.88
CA VAL A 35 2.41 -7.15 -16.71
C VAL A 35 3.28 -8.41 -16.87
N ALA A 36 2.71 -9.50 -17.40
CA ALA A 36 3.47 -10.71 -17.68
C ALA A 36 4.54 -10.49 -18.76
N LYS A 37 4.18 -9.80 -19.85
CA LYS A 37 5.11 -9.43 -20.93
C LYS A 37 6.23 -8.53 -20.41
N ASP A 38 5.93 -7.50 -19.63
CA ASP A 38 6.92 -6.57 -19.08
C ASP A 38 7.88 -7.30 -18.14
N ALA A 39 7.40 -8.26 -17.35
CA ALA A 39 8.25 -9.09 -16.49
C ALA A 39 9.30 -9.89 -17.28
N GLN A 40 8.94 -10.39 -18.46
CA GLN A 40 9.81 -11.21 -19.31
C GLN A 40 10.73 -10.37 -20.21
N THR A 41 10.28 -9.19 -20.62
CA THR A 41 10.94 -8.40 -21.69
C THR A 41 11.79 -7.25 -21.16
N LEU A 42 11.48 -6.69 -19.99
CA LEU A 42 12.27 -5.61 -19.40
C LEU A 42 13.68 -6.10 -19.08
N LYS A 43 14.69 -5.29 -19.40
CA LYS A 43 16.11 -5.60 -19.15
C LYS A 43 16.75 -4.58 -18.21
N GLY A 44 17.85 -4.97 -17.59
CA GLY A 44 18.70 -4.10 -16.76
C GLY A 44 17.98 -3.51 -15.55
N TRP A 45 18.26 -2.24 -15.25
CA TRP A 45 17.71 -1.53 -14.08
C TRP A 45 16.19 -1.48 -14.06
N ARG A 46 15.54 -1.34 -15.22
CA ARG A 46 14.08 -1.29 -15.33
C ARG A 46 13.43 -2.59 -14.85
N ALA A 47 14.02 -3.73 -15.17
CA ALA A 47 13.56 -5.04 -14.69
C ALA A 47 13.68 -5.15 -13.17
N LYS A 48 14.82 -4.70 -12.59
CA LYS A 48 15.04 -4.69 -11.14
C LYS A 48 14.01 -3.83 -10.41
N GLN A 49 13.75 -2.62 -10.91
CA GLN A 49 12.73 -1.72 -10.35
C GLN A 49 11.32 -2.30 -10.47
N PHE A 50 10.99 -2.92 -11.60
CA PHE A 50 9.71 -3.58 -11.81
C PHE A 50 9.50 -4.73 -10.81
N ALA A 51 10.48 -5.60 -10.64
CA ALA A 51 10.41 -6.70 -9.68
C ALA A 51 10.25 -6.19 -8.23
N LYS A 52 10.99 -5.15 -7.83
CA LYS A 52 10.88 -4.52 -6.50
C LYS A 52 9.48 -3.96 -6.26
N LYS A 53 8.90 -3.25 -7.24
CA LYS A 53 7.52 -2.74 -7.16
C LYS A 53 6.50 -3.87 -7.02
N ARG A 54 6.61 -4.91 -7.86
CA ARG A 54 5.70 -6.08 -7.81
C ARG A 54 5.77 -6.83 -6.49
N TYR A 55 6.96 -6.94 -5.89
CA TYR A 55 7.12 -7.53 -4.56
C TYR A 55 6.39 -6.70 -3.49
N ALA A 56 6.60 -5.39 -3.47
CA ALA A 56 5.94 -4.49 -2.51
C ALA A 56 4.41 -4.54 -2.63
N GLU A 57 3.88 -4.53 -3.86
CA GLU A 57 2.43 -4.68 -4.13
C GLU A 57 1.89 -6.00 -3.59
N LYS A 58 2.59 -7.12 -3.82
CA LYS A 58 2.20 -8.45 -3.30
C LYS A 58 2.18 -8.46 -1.78
N VAL A 59 3.19 -7.90 -1.12
CA VAL A 59 3.26 -7.83 0.35
C VAL A 59 2.13 -6.96 0.91
N ALA A 60 1.89 -5.79 0.32
CA ALA A 60 0.81 -4.89 0.74
C ALA A 60 -0.56 -5.57 0.62
N MET A 61 -0.83 -6.26 -0.49
CA MET A 61 -2.07 -7.00 -0.69
C MET A 61 -2.23 -8.17 0.29
N LYS A 62 -1.16 -8.95 0.53
CA LYS A 62 -1.18 -10.02 1.54
C LYS A 62 -1.51 -9.48 2.93
N LYS A 63 -0.87 -8.38 3.34
CA LYS A 63 -1.16 -7.72 4.63
C LYS A 63 -2.60 -7.23 4.70
N LYS A 64 -3.11 -6.61 3.63
CA LYS A 64 -4.50 -6.13 3.57
C LYS A 64 -5.52 -7.26 3.69
N ILE A 65 -5.29 -8.37 2.98
CA ILE A 65 -6.16 -9.55 3.06
C ILE A 65 -6.11 -10.15 4.47
N LYS A 66 -4.90 -10.31 5.04
CA LYS A 66 -4.70 -10.82 6.40
C LYS A 66 -5.42 -9.95 7.44
N ALA A 67 -5.22 -8.64 7.41
CA ALA A 67 -5.90 -7.70 8.32
C ALA A 67 -7.43 -7.77 8.19
N HIS A 68 -7.96 -7.88 6.97
CA HIS A 68 -9.39 -8.06 6.76
C HIS A 68 -9.90 -9.40 7.32
N GLN A 69 -9.15 -10.49 7.13
CA GLN A 69 -9.48 -11.80 7.70
C GLN A 69 -9.46 -11.77 9.24
N GLU A 70 -8.43 -11.18 9.84
CA GLU A 70 -8.29 -11.00 11.29
C GLU A 70 -9.42 -10.15 11.86
N SER A 71 -9.81 -9.05 11.21
CA SER A 71 -10.94 -8.22 11.65
C SER A 71 -12.30 -8.94 11.61
N LYS A 72 -12.43 -9.97 10.76
CA LYS A 72 -13.67 -10.75 10.63
C LYS A 72 -13.80 -11.75 11.79
N VAL A 73 -12.68 -12.19 12.36
CA VAL A 73 -12.65 -13.00 13.58
C VAL A 73 -12.74 -12.04 14.76
N LYS A 74 -13.81 -12.12 15.56
CA LYS A 74 -13.93 -11.35 16.80
C LYS A 74 -12.96 -11.90 17.85
N GLY A 75 -11.69 -11.55 17.74
CA GLY A 75 -10.68 -11.69 18.79
C GLY A 75 -10.41 -10.34 19.47
N PRO A 76 -9.86 -10.31 20.69
CA PRO A 76 -9.38 -9.06 21.28
C PRO A 76 -8.37 -8.40 20.32
N SER A 77 -8.52 -7.08 20.11
CA SER A 77 -7.67 -6.29 19.20
C SER A 77 -6.21 -6.19 19.66
N THR A 78 -5.94 -6.61 20.89
CA THR A 78 -4.62 -6.65 21.50
C THR A 78 -4.00 -8.01 21.25
N PRO A 79 -2.80 -8.11 20.65
CA PRO A 79 -2.02 -9.34 20.80
C PRO A 79 -1.92 -9.61 22.31
N LYS A 80 -2.29 -10.82 22.74
CA LYS A 80 -1.84 -11.28 24.06
C LYS A 80 -0.33 -11.12 24.04
N ALA A 81 0.22 -10.41 25.02
CA ALA A 81 1.66 -10.30 25.17
C ALA A 81 2.19 -11.72 25.36
N GLU A 82 2.62 -12.34 24.27
CA GLU A 82 3.27 -13.63 24.31
C GLU A 82 4.75 -13.29 24.57
N ASP A 83 5.22 -13.75 25.73
CA ASP A 83 6.62 -13.74 26.19
C ASP A 83 7.18 -12.43 26.79
N GLY A 84 6.33 -11.63 27.44
CA GLY A 84 6.77 -10.58 28.37
C GLY A 84 6.20 -10.83 29.76
N GLU A 85 7.05 -10.83 30.79
CA GLU A 85 6.63 -10.87 32.19
C GLU A 85 5.42 -9.95 32.43
N ALA A 86 4.39 -10.45 33.12
CA ALA A 86 3.15 -9.71 33.31
C ALA A 86 3.42 -8.41 34.09
N LEU A 87 3.59 -7.32 33.35
CA LEU A 87 3.85 -6.01 33.93
C LEU A 87 2.56 -5.41 34.51
N PRO A 88 2.63 -4.72 35.66
CA PRO A 88 1.52 -3.88 36.14
C PRO A 88 1.05 -2.89 35.07
N THR A 89 -0.23 -2.50 35.10
CA THR A 89 -0.85 -1.62 34.09
C THR A 89 -0.09 -0.33 33.83
N TYR A 90 0.54 0.23 34.87
CA TYR A 90 1.34 1.45 34.82
C TYR A 90 2.75 1.29 34.19
N LEU A 91 3.16 0.05 33.87
CA LEU A 91 4.43 -0.29 33.22
C LEU A 91 4.26 -0.88 31.80
N LEU A 92 3.04 -1.25 31.38
CA LEU A 92 2.78 -1.92 30.10
C LEU A 92 3.17 -1.10 28.85
N ASP A 93 2.93 0.21 28.87
CA ASP A 93 3.20 1.10 27.71
C ASP A 93 4.61 1.71 27.71
N ARG A 94 5.43 1.37 28.72
CA ARG A 94 6.82 1.83 28.81
C ARG A 94 7.72 0.94 27.95
N GLN A 95 7.49 0.91 26.64
CA GLN A 95 8.47 0.32 25.72
C GLN A 95 9.79 1.10 25.80
N THR A 96 10.92 0.40 25.80
CA THR A 96 12.25 1.02 25.80
C THR A 96 12.38 1.91 24.56
N ASN A 97 12.52 3.21 24.80
CA ASN A 97 12.72 4.19 23.74
C ASN A 97 13.91 3.78 22.88
N ASN A 98 13.62 3.56 21.61
CA ASN A 98 14.55 3.23 20.53
C ASN A 98 15.90 3.97 20.70
N THR A 99 16.99 3.22 20.84
CA THR A 99 18.36 3.71 21.11
C THR A 99 18.86 4.73 20.09
N ALA A 100 18.21 4.84 18.93
CA ALA A 100 18.47 5.87 17.92
C ALA A 100 18.37 7.31 18.45
N LYS A 101 17.46 7.61 19.39
CA LYS A 101 17.31 8.97 19.95
C LYS A 101 18.35 9.30 21.02
N ALA A 102 18.89 8.28 21.71
CA ALA A 102 19.99 8.43 22.66
C ALA A 102 21.34 8.58 21.94
N ILE A 103 21.55 7.85 20.84
CA ILE A 103 22.76 7.97 20.01
C ILE A 103 22.82 9.35 19.34
N SER A 104 21.69 9.89 18.85
CA SER A 104 21.66 11.23 18.26
C SER A 104 21.91 12.37 19.25
N SER A 105 21.61 12.16 20.55
CA SER A 105 21.96 13.12 21.60
C SER A 105 23.40 12.97 22.11
N SER A 106 24.01 11.79 22.01
CA SER A 106 25.43 11.58 22.39
C SER A 106 26.44 12.02 21.33
N ILE A 107 26.00 12.25 20.09
CA ILE A 107 26.84 12.75 18.98
C ILE A 107 26.83 14.29 18.93
N LYS A 108 26.00 14.96 19.76
CA LYS A 108 25.95 16.42 19.86
C LYS A 108 26.77 16.90 21.05
#